data_AF-A0A964G6C6-F1
#
_entry.id   AF-A0A964G6C6-F1
#
_cell.length_a   1.000
_cell.length_b   1.000
_cell.length_c   1.000
_cell.angle_alpha   90.00
_cell.angle_beta   90.00
_cell.angle_gamma   90.00
#
_symmetry.space_group_name_H-M   'P 1'
#
loop_
_entity.id
_entity.type
_entity.pdbx_description
1 polymer ?
#
loop_
_entity_poly.entity_id
_entity_poly.type
_entity_poly.pdbx_seq_one_letter_code
_entity_poly.pdbx_strand_id
1 'polypeptide(L)'
;MTNSLLEQLKQASLQRIDGRWQLLATAAGNEESIRQTLRGLDVNELRLDTDIALPSNLVEDRVLALSVSRPELLRNLLNQWEMEPRTGDPYLDSGCLDIALKTARRCLMVVEIDRDAEPWLWDEHLKPTYMKETIRLLARRPLISKVLTQNDIENAILCGGNLLLALRTQEVQIEESVFAHYADSIISTGPYVTALLIELSRRTNFDSRVWFERILEVFPTISDPLDLTLSTYALLNDQWVMPW
;
A
#
# COMPACT_ATOMS: atom_id res chain seq x y z
N MET A 1 11.64 11.84 19.16
CA MET A 1 10.90 10.81 19.92
C MET A 1 10.27 9.78 18.99
N THR A 2 9.80 10.15 17.79
CA THR A 2 9.26 9.24 16.75
C THR A 2 10.22 8.09 16.39
N ASN A 3 11.53 8.34 16.39
CA ASN A 3 12.55 7.29 16.18
C ASN A 3 12.46 6.12 17.18
N SER A 4 11.98 6.36 18.42
CA SER A 4 11.79 5.28 19.41
C SER A 4 10.61 4.38 19.05
N LEU A 5 9.50 4.95 18.57
CA LEU A 5 8.30 4.21 18.20
C LEU A 5 8.48 3.44 16.88
N LEU A 6 9.16 4.04 15.90
CA LEU A 6 9.52 3.34 14.66
C LEU A 6 10.40 2.13 14.94
N GLU A 7 11.39 2.25 15.83
CA GLU A 7 12.22 1.10 16.19
C GLU A 7 11.43 0.04 16.97
N GLN A 8 10.50 0.42 17.84
CA GLN A 8 9.59 -0.55 18.48
C GLN A 8 8.75 -1.31 17.44
N LEU A 9 8.22 -0.61 16.43
CA LEU A 9 7.43 -1.23 15.36
C LEU A 9 8.28 -2.17 14.50
N LYS A 10 9.50 -1.77 14.16
CA LYS A 10 10.46 -2.66 13.49
C LYS A 10 10.73 -3.88 14.34
N GLN A 11 11.06 -3.73 15.62
CA GLN A 11 11.30 -4.87 16.51
C GLN A 11 10.10 -5.81 16.57
N ALA A 12 8.88 -5.28 16.72
CA ALA A 12 7.66 -6.10 16.69
C ALA A 12 7.52 -6.88 15.36
N SER A 13 7.77 -6.22 14.23
CA SER A 13 7.73 -6.81 12.88
C SER A 13 8.80 -7.88 12.65
N LEU A 14 9.89 -7.86 13.43
CA LEU A 14 11.01 -8.79 13.30
C LEU A 14 10.90 -10.02 14.22
N GLN A 15 9.96 -10.04 15.17
CA GLN A 15 9.83 -11.13 16.15
C GLN A 15 9.39 -12.45 15.53
N ARG A 16 8.67 -12.41 14.41
CA ARG A 16 8.11 -13.58 13.73
C ARG A 16 8.49 -13.53 12.26
N ILE A 17 9.02 -14.63 11.74
CA ILE A 17 9.51 -14.73 10.36
C ILE A 17 8.90 -15.93 9.63
N ASP A 18 7.84 -16.51 10.18
CA ASP A 18 7.12 -17.65 9.63
C ASP A 18 5.87 -17.23 8.84
N GLY A 19 5.61 -17.92 7.73
CA GLY A 19 4.45 -17.67 6.89
C GLY A 19 4.37 -16.21 6.42
N ARG A 20 3.21 -15.57 6.61
CA ARG A 20 3.00 -14.17 6.21
C ARG A 20 3.72 -13.15 7.11
N TRP A 21 4.17 -13.53 8.31
CA TRP A 21 4.95 -12.63 9.17
C TRP A 21 6.31 -12.29 8.56
N GLN A 22 6.86 -13.18 7.73
CA GLN A 22 8.05 -12.94 6.94
C GLN A 22 7.93 -11.68 6.05
N LEU A 23 6.73 -11.35 5.59
CA LEU A 23 6.47 -10.17 4.75
C LEU A 23 6.63 -8.87 5.55
N LEU A 24 6.08 -8.83 6.77
CA LEU A 24 6.31 -7.72 7.72
C LEU A 24 7.79 -7.60 8.08
N ALA A 25 8.47 -8.72 8.34
CA ALA A 25 9.91 -8.72 8.60
C ALA A 25 10.73 -8.21 7.39
N THR A 26 10.32 -8.58 6.16
CA THR A 26 10.92 -8.07 4.91
C THR A 26 10.75 -6.56 4.80
N ALA A 27 9.54 -6.04 5.03
CA ALA A 27 9.24 -4.61 5.02
C ALA A 27 9.97 -3.84 6.13
N ALA A 28 10.21 -4.48 7.28
CA ALA A 28 11.00 -3.92 8.38
C ALA A 28 12.52 -3.97 8.13
N GLY A 29 12.97 -4.60 7.05
CA GLY A 29 14.38 -4.64 6.65
C GLY A 29 15.17 -5.85 7.14
N ASN A 30 14.51 -6.95 7.50
CA ASN A 30 15.20 -8.19 7.88
C ASN A 30 15.93 -8.81 6.68
N GLU A 31 17.26 -8.92 6.75
CA GLU A 31 18.08 -9.42 5.65
C GLU A 31 17.79 -10.89 5.26
N GLU A 32 17.46 -11.74 6.21
CA GLU A 32 17.09 -13.15 5.93
C GLU A 32 15.75 -13.22 5.18
N SER A 33 14.76 -12.50 5.68
CA SER A 33 13.42 -12.45 5.08
C SER A 33 13.46 -11.81 3.70
N ILE A 34 14.28 -10.75 3.51
CA ILE A 34 14.55 -10.15 2.19
C ILE A 34 15.14 -11.20 1.25
N ARG A 35 16.16 -11.96 1.66
CA ARG A 35 16.77 -12.98 0.79
C ARG A 35 15.77 -14.03 0.34
N GLN A 36 14.92 -14.48 1.25
CA GLN A 36 13.87 -15.45 0.96
C GLN A 36 12.78 -14.85 0.05
N THR A 37 12.41 -13.59 0.25
CA THR A 37 11.50 -12.84 -0.63
C THR A 37 12.08 -12.71 -2.04
N LEU A 38 13.37 -12.35 -2.17
CA LEU A 38 14.06 -12.23 -3.45
C LEU A 38 14.15 -13.57 -4.18
N ARG A 39 14.49 -14.65 -3.47
CA ARG A 39 14.45 -16.01 -4.05
C ARG A 39 13.07 -16.31 -4.60
N GLY A 40 12.05 -16.00 -3.80
CA GLY A 40 10.65 -16.17 -4.17
C GLY A 40 10.13 -15.28 -5.30
N LEU A 41 10.93 -14.30 -5.74
CA LEU A 41 10.66 -13.37 -6.83
C LEU A 41 11.66 -13.56 -7.98
N ASP A 42 12.52 -14.59 -7.91
CA ASP A 42 13.40 -14.97 -9.01
C ASP A 42 12.57 -15.41 -10.22
N VAL A 43 13.03 -15.04 -11.41
CA VAL A 43 12.32 -15.34 -12.66
C VAL A 43 12.04 -16.84 -12.83
N ASN A 44 12.96 -17.70 -12.42
CA ASN A 44 12.78 -19.15 -12.58
C ASN A 44 11.72 -19.67 -11.61
N GLU A 45 11.74 -19.18 -10.37
CA GLU A 45 10.75 -19.53 -9.36
C GLU A 45 9.35 -19.05 -9.75
N LEU A 46 9.23 -17.83 -10.30
CA LEU A 46 7.97 -17.31 -10.84
C LEU A 46 7.47 -18.14 -12.03
N ARG A 47 8.36 -18.61 -12.91
CA ARG A 47 8.00 -19.43 -14.09
C ARG A 47 7.54 -20.84 -13.74
N LEU A 48 7.94 -21.37 -12.59
CA LEU A 48 7.58 -22.73 -12.19
C LEU A 48 6.12 -22.89 -11.79
N ASP A 49 5.30 -21.82 -11.82
CA ASP A 49 3.82 -21.71 -11.69
C ASP A 49 3.11 -22.98 -11.19
N THR A 50 3.54 -23.48 -10.05
CA THR A 50 2.95 -24.64 -9.40
C THR A 50 2.14 -24.07 -8.26
N ASP A 51 0.81 -24.21 -8.33
CA ASP A 51 -0.14 -23.80 -7.29
C ASP A 51 0.23 -24.33 -5.88
N ILE A 52 1.09 -25.35 -5.82
CA ILE A 52 1.61 -25.97 -4.59
C ILE A 52 2.84 -25.21 -4.04
N ALA A 53 3.67 -24.62 -4.90
CA ALA A 53 4.92 -23.96 -4.50
C ALA A 53 4.76 -22.46 -4.26
N LEU A 54 3.85 -21.79 -4.98
CA LEU A 54 3.66 -20.34 -4.85
C LEU A 54 2.24 -19.87 -5.20
N PRO A 55 1.37 -19.62 -4.20
CA PRO A 55 0.05 -19.08 -4.49
C PRO A 55 0.16 -17.60 -4.95
N SER A 56 -0.62 -17.23 -5.96
CA SER A 56 -0.52 -15.94 -6.66
C SER A 56 -0.62 -14.71 -5.76
N ASN A 57 -1.40 -14.78 -4.68
CA ASN A 57 -1.51 -13.72 -3.67
C ASN A 57 -0.18 -13.46 -2.94
N LEU A 58 0.63 -14.50 -2.72
CA LEU A 58 1.92 -14.37 -2.06
C LEU A 58 2.95 -13.62 -2.94
N VAL A 59 2.80 -13.64 -4.27
CA VAL A 59 3.66 -12.87 -5.18
C VAL A 59 3.42 -11.38 -4.99
N GLU A 60 2.15 -10.95 -5.01
CA GLU A 60 1.78 -9.55 -4.78
C GLU A 60 2.30 -9.07 -3.42
N ASP A 61 2.06 -9.85 -2.37
CA ASP A 61 2.51 -9.53 -1.02
C ASP A 61 4.03 -9.38 -0.90
N ARG A 62 4.80 -10.23 -1.59
CA ARG A 62 6.26 -10.17 -1.64
C ARG A 62 6.77 -8.91 -2.34
N VAL A 63 6.15 -8.55 -3.47
CA VAL A 63 6.46 -7.30 -4.18
C VAL A 63 6.16 -6.09 -3.30
N LEU A 64 5.00 -6.09 -2.63
CA LEU A 64 4.61 -5.03 -1.70
C LEU A 64 5.62 -4.91 -0.55
N ALA A 65 5.96 -6.01 0.12
CA ALA A 65 6.92 -6.01 1.22
C ALA A 65 8.29 -5.46 0.79
N LEU A 66 8.78 -5.87 -0.38
CA LEU A 66 10.05 -5.40 -0.92
C LEU A 66 10.01 -3.91 -1.30
N SER A 67 8.87 -3.43 -1.80
CA SER A 67 8.69 -2.00 -2.16
C SER A 67 8.85 -1.06 -0.96
N VAL A 68 8.56 -1.54 0.26
CA VAL A 68 8.71 -0.78 1.50
C VAL A 68 10.18 -0.62 1.88
N SER A 69 10.95 -1.71 1.91
CA SER A 69 12.31 -1.69 2.47
C SER A 69 13.42 -1.54 1.43
N ARG A 70 13.18 -1.94 0.18
CA ARG A 70 14.19 -2.02 -0.89
C ARG A 70 13.61 -1.64 -2.27
N PRO A 71 13.06 -0.43 -2.46
CA PRO A 71 12.48 0.00 -3.74
C PRO A 71 13.46 -0.08 -4.92
N GLU A 72 14.76 0.17 -4.71
CA GLU A 72 15.77 0.04 -5.78
C GLU A 72 15.97 -1.42 -6.24
N LEU A 73 15.93 -2.37 -5.31
CA LEU A 73 15.99 -3.79 -5.68
C LEU A 73 14.75 -4.20 -6.47
N LEU A 74 13.57 -3.68 -6.10
CA LEU A 74 12.35 -3.90 -6.85
C LEU A 74 12.44 -3.33 -8.28
N ARG A 75 13.03 -2.14 -8.47
CA ARG A 75 13.28 -1.59 -9.82
C ARG A 75 14.18 -2.49 -10.65
N ASN A 76 15.24 -3.04 -10.04
CA ASN A 76 16.15 -3.95 -10.74
C ASN A 76 15.45 -5.26 -11.16
N LEU A 77 14.63 -5.82 -10.28
CA LEU A 77 13.81 -7.00 -10.60
C LEU A 77 12.81 -6.70 -11.72
N LEU A 78 12.12 -5.56 -11.67
CA LEU A 78 11.21 -5.14 -12.73
C LEU A 78 11.92 -5.07 -14.08
N ASN A 79 13.10 -4.45 -14.14
CA ASN A 79 13.89 -4.38 -15.38
C ASN A 79 14.27 -5.77 -15.90
N GLN A 80 14.64 -6.69 -15.01
CA GLN A 80 14.95 -8.08 -15.39
C GLN A 80 13.72 -8.76 -15.99
N TRP A 81 12.59 -8.73 -15.28
CA TRP A 81 11.33 -9.33 -15.74
C TRP A 81 10.84 -8.74 -17.07
N GLU A 82 11.09 -7.46 -17.33
CA GLU A 82 10.71 -6.80 -18.59
C GLU A 82 11.61 -7.16 -19.77
N MET A 83 12.88 -7.51 -19.52
CA MET A 83 13.83 -7.97 -20.54
C MET A 83 13.67 -9.45 -20.90
N GLU A 84 12.92 -10.20 -20.10
CA GLU A 84 12.69 -11.63 -20.35
C GLU A 84 11.89 -11.84 -21.64
N PRO A 85 12.41 -12.64 -22.59
CA PRO A 85 11.71 -12.89 -23.83
C PRO A 85 10.41 -13.63 -23.53
N ARG A 86 9.28 -13.06 -23.96
CA ARG A 86 8.01 -13.79 -24.04
C ARG A 86 8.23 -14.91 -25.04
N THR A 87 8.28 -16.15 -24.54
CA THR A 87 8.65 -17.32 -25.34
C THR A 87 7.63 -17.68 -26.41
N GLY A 88 6.51 -16.95 -26.51
CA GLY A 88 5.44 -17.18 -27.49
C GLY A 88 4.66 -18.47 -27.26
N ASP A 89 5.11 -19.30 -26.31
CA ASP A 89 4.44 -20.49 -25.82
C ASP A 89 3.48 -20.10 -24.68
N PRO A 90 2.16 -20.21 -24.86
CA PRO A 90 1.19 -19.86 -23.83
C PRO A 90 1.29 -20.74 -22.58
N TYR A 91 1.98 -21.89 -22.64
CA TYR A 91 2.24 -22.74 -21.48
C TYR A 91 3.46 -22.30 -20.65
N LEU A 92 4.23 -21.33 -21.15
CA LEU A 92 5.38 -20.72 -20.45
C LEU A 92 5.12 -19.28 -20.00
N ASP A 93 3.94 -18.73 -20.30
CA ASP A 93 3.51 -17.41 -19.83
C ASP A 93 2.99 -17.56 -18.39
N SER A 94 3.87 -17.32 -17.41
CA SER A 94 3.57 -17.52 -15.99
C SER A 94 2.65 -16.44 -15.46
N GLY A 95 1.50 -16.84 -14.89
CA GLY A 95 0.58 -15.92 -14.22
C GLY A 95 1.24 -15.20 -13.04
N CYS A 96 2.14 -15.88 -12.33
CA CYS A 96 2.92 -15.30 -11.23
C CYS A 96 3.88 -14.20 -11.70
N LEU A 97 4.59 -14.39 -12.81
CA LEU A 97 5.46 -13.34 -13.38
C LEU A 97 4.64 -12.12 -13.78
N ASP A 98 3.47 -12.35 -14.38
CA ASP A 98 2.56 -11.32 -14.85
C ASP A 98 1.99 -10.49 -13.68
N ILE A 99 1.71 -11.13 -12.55
CA ILE A 99 1.33 -10.47 -11.29
C ILE A 99 2.49 -9.66 -10.73
N ALA A 100 3.69 -10.24 -10.64
CA ALA A 100 4.88 -9.52 -10.15
C ALA A 100 5.14 -8.24 -10.95
N LEU A 101 5.08 -8.34 -12.29
CA LEU A 101 5.20 -7.20 -13.22
C LEU A 101 4.12 -6.14 -12.96
N LYS A 102 2.85 -6.53 -12.90
CA LYS A 102 1.72 -5.60 -12.69
C LYS A 102 1.82 -4.90 -11.33
N THR A 103 2.14 -5.64 -10.27
CA THR A 103 2.26 -5.08 -8.91
C THR A 103 3.47 -4.17 -8.80
N ALA A 104 4.63 -4.56 -9.32
CA ALA A 104 5.84 -3.74 -9.26
C ALA A 104 5.67 -2.41 -10.00
N ARG A 105 5.05 -2.44 -11.19
CA ARG A 105 4.71 -1.22 -11.93
C ARG A 105 3.80 -0.30 -11.13
N ARG A 106 2.78 -0.83 -10.44
CA ARG A 106 1.89 -0.02 -9.59
C ARG A 106 2.62 0.58 -8.39
N CYS A 107 3.50 -0.18 -7.73
CA CYS A 107 4.30 0.31 -6.61
C CYS A 107 5.26 1.43 -7.01
N LEU A 108 5.78 1.38 -8.23
CA LEU A 108 6.75 2.33 -8.77
C LEU A 108 6.09 3.46 -9.58
N MET A 109 4.77 3.42 -9.77
CA MET A 109 4.04 4.41 -10.54
C MET A 109 3.85 5.71 -9.75
N VAL A 110 4.28 6.82 -10.35
CA VAL A 110 3.95 8.16 -9.90
C VAL A 110 2.71 8.63 -10.67
N VAL A 111 1.68 9.06 -9.94
CA VAL A 111 0.50 9.70 -10.53
C VAL A 111 0.61 11.19 -10.29
N GLU A 112 0.55 11.96 -11.36
CA GLU A 112 0.63 13.42 -11.34
C GLU A 112 -0.74 14.03 -11.65
N ILE A 113 -1.03 15.18 -11.04
CA ILE A 113 -2.20 16.00 -11.40
C ILE A 113 -1.90 16.72 -12.70
N ASP A 114 -2.83 16.63 -13.64
CA ASP A 114 -2.93 17.54 -14.76
C ASP A 114 -3.52 18.86 -14.26
N ARG A 115 -2.67 19.88 -14.12
CA ARG A 115 -3.05 21.19 -13.59
C ARG A 115 -3.99 21.96 -14.52
N ASP A 116 -4.04 21.59 -15.79
CA ASP A 116 -4.87 22.25 -16.81
C ASP A 116 -6.21 21.53 -17.02
N ALA A 117 -6.42 20.36 -16.39
CA ALA A 117 -7.67 19.62 -16.46
C ALA A 117 -8.81 20.34 -15.72
N GLU A 118 -10.05 20.13 -16.18
CA GLU A 118 -11.24 20.67 -15.53
C GLU A 118 -11.29 20.22 -14.06
N PRO A 119 -11.33 21.14 -13.09
CA PRO A 119 -11.40 20.78 -11.67
C PRO A 119 -12.64 19.94 -11.36
N TRP A 120 -12.55 19.07 -10.36
CA TRP A 120 -13.69 18.27 -9.91
C TRP A 120 -14.22 18.77 -8.56
N LEU A 121 -15.54 18.69 -8.39
CA LEU A 121 -16.22 18.87 -7.12
C LEU A 121 -16.20 17.56 -6.34
N TRP A 122 -16.03 17.63 -5.01
CA TRP A 122 -16.03 16.45 -4.15
C TRP A 122 -17.19 15.51 -4.47
N ASP A 123 -18.42 16.00 -4.51
CA ASP A 123 -19.63 15.19 -4.70
C ASP A 123 -19.76 14.51 -6.09
N GLU A 124 -18.83 14.77 -7.03
CA GLU A 124 -18.79 14.05 -8.32
C GLU A 124 -18.60 12.54 -8.14
N HIS A 125 -17.95 12.09 -7.08
CA HIS A 125 -17.77 10.66 -6.80
C HIS A 125 -19.10 9.94 -6.48
N LEU A 126 -20.15 10.67 -6.10
CA LEU A 126 -21.47 10.13 -5.78
C LEU A 126 -22.33 9.90 -7.04
N LYS A 127 -21.89 10.38 -8.20
CA LYS A 127 -22.67 10.26 -9.43
C LYS A 127 -22.66 8.79 -9.91
N PRO A 128 -23.81 8.20 -10.30
CA PRO A 128 -23.92 6.78 -10.63
C PRO A 128 -23.09 6.32 -11.84
N THR A 129 -22.72 7.25 -12.72
CA THR A 129 -22.02 6.99 -13.99
C THR A 129 -20.55 6.61 -13.80
N TYR A 130 -20.04 6.68 -12.57
CA TYR A 130 -18.61 6.75 -12.30
C TYR A 130 -18.12 5.50 -11.56
N MET A 131 -17.96 4.40 -12.30
CA MET A 131 -17.32 3.17 -11.81
C MET A 131 -15.78 3.32 -11.75
N LYS A 132 -15.07 2.34 -11.16
CA LYS A 132 -13.63 2.28 -10.81
C LYS A 132 -12.63 3.07 -11.69
N GLU A 133 -12.82 3.10 -13.00
CA GLU A 133 -11.98 3.88 -13.95
C GLU A 133 -12.01 5.39 -13.65
N THR A 134 -13.08 5.88 -13.03
CA THR A 134 -13.27 7.27 -12.66
C THR A 134 -12.32 7.73 -11.58
N ILE A 135 -12.01 6.89 -10.59
CA ILE A 135 -11.19 7.35 -9.46
C ILE A 135 -9.78 7.72 -9.94
N ARG A 136 -9.25 6.98 -10.92
CA ARG A 136 -7.99 7.34 -11.58
C ARG A 136 -8.10 8.63 -12.40
N LEU A 137 -9.26 8.92 -12.99
CA LEU A 137 -9.51 10.19 -13.67
C LEU A 137 -9.58 11.35 -12.68
N LEU A 138 -10.31 11.20 -11.56
CA LEU A 138 -10.40 12.20 -10.50
C LEU A 138 -9.03 12.48 -9.86
N ALA A 139 -8.20 11.46 -9.68
CA ALA A 139 -6.85 11.61 -9.15
C ALA A 139 -5.93 12.47 -10.01
N ARG A 140 -6.25 12.62 -11.30
CA ARG A 140 -5.49 13.43 -12.26
C ARG A 140 -6.10 14.82 -12.46
N ARG A 141 -7.33 15.07 -12.01
CA ARG A 141 -8.00 16.37 -12.06
C ARG A 141 -7.76 17.11 -10.73
N PRO A 142 -7.60 18.43 -10.73
CA PRO A 142 -7.48 19.19 -9.49
C PRO A 142 -8.83 19.21 -8.74
N LEU A 143 -8.82 18.89 -7.45
CA LEU A 143 -9.98 19.01 -6.58
C LEU A 143 -10.22 20.48 -6.23
N ILE A 144 -11.47 20.94 -6.37
CA ILE A 144 -11.86 22.26 -5.87
C ILE A 144 -11.73 22.27 -4.34
N SER A 145 -10.96 23.23 -3.82
CA SER A 145 -10.64 23.37 -2.39
C SER A 145 -11.84 23.09 -1.49
N LYS A 146 -11.72 22.03 -0.68
CA LYS A 146 -12.70 21.60 0.32
C LYS A 146 -11.95 21.13 1.58
N VAL A 147 -12.51 21.47 2.74
CA VAL A 147 -12.13 20.84 4.00
C VAL A 147 -12.98 19.58 4.15
N LEU A 148 -12.33 18.42 4.17
CA LEU A 148 -12.99 17.13 4.34
C LEU A 148 -13.21 16.84 5.82
N THR A 149 -14.48 16.62 6.15
CA THR A 149 -14.97 16.27 7.48
C THR A 149 -14.93 14.76 7.70
N GLN A 150 -15.19 14.32 8.93
CA GLN A 150 -15.39 12.90 9.22
C GLN A 150 -16.45 12.25 8.35
N ASN A 151 -17.60 12.91 8.15
CA ASN A 151 -18.68 12.37 7.30
C ASN A 151 -18.25 12.24 5.83
N ASP A 152 -17.40 13.13 5.32
CA ASP A 152 -16.87 12.99 3.95
C ASP A 152 -16.00 11.73 3.81
N ILE A 153 -15.15 11.48 4.80
CA ILE A 153 -14.23 10.32 4.80
C ILE A 153 -14.98 9.01 5.03
N GLU A 154 -15.98 8.99 5.92
CA GLU A 154 -16.86 7.84 6.10
C GLU A 154 -17.55 7.46 4.78
N ASN A 155 -18.11 8.44 4.07
CA ASN A 155 -18.72 8.20 2.76
C ASN A 155 -17.71 7.72 1.72
N ALA A 156 -16.50 8.28 1.71
CA ALA A 156 -15.41 7.83 0.82
C ALA A 156 -15.03 6.35 1.06
N ILE A 157 -15.02 5.91 2.32
CA ILE A 157 -14.73 4.53 2.71
C ILE A 157 -15.85 3.60 2.26
N LEU A 158 -17.12 4.00 2.44
CA LEU A 158 -18.29 3.23 1.95
C LEU A 158 -18.27 3.03 0.43
N CYS A 159 -17.66 3.96 -0.32
CA CYS A 159 -17.44 3.84 -1.77
C CYS A 159 -16.19 3.01 -2.14
N GLY A 160 -15.59 2.27 -1.21
CA GLY A 160 -14.51 1.29 -1.46
C GLY A 160 -13.09 1.83 -1.26
N GLY A 161 -12.90 2.95 -0.57
CA GLY A 161 -11.59 3.46 -0.13
C GLY A 161 -10.68 4.03 -1.23
N ASN A 162 -10.87 3.63 -2.48
CA ASN A 162 -10.10 4.14 -3.64
C ASN A 162 -10.24 5.66 -3.83
N LEU A 163 -11.34 6.27 -3.37
CA LEU A 163 -11.47 7.72 -3.38
C LEU A 163 -10.40 8.41 -2.51
N LEU A 164 -10.01 7.80 -1.38
CA LEU A 164 -8.92 8.29 -0.54
C LEU A 164 -7.58 8.24 -1.28
N LEU A 165 -7.38 7.23 -2.14
CA LEU A 165 -6.20 7.15 -2.99
C LEU A 165 -6.14 8.30 -4.01
N ALA A 166 -7.28 8.76 -4.53
CA ALA A 166 -7.35 9.94 -5.39
C ALA A 166 -6.97 11.24 -4.68
N LEU A 167 -7.18 11.34 -3.37
CA LEU A 167 -6.78 12.50 -2.56
C LEU A 167 -5.27 12.60 -2.36
N ARG A 168 -4.50 11.54 -2.67
CA ARG A 168 -3.03 11.53 -2.52
C ARG A 168 -2.35 12.68 -3.25
N THR A 169 -2.78 12.91 -4.47
CA THR A 169 -2.15 13.87 -5.37
C THR A 169 -2.68 15.28 -5.16
N GLN A 170 -3.76 15.43 -4.39
CA GLN A 170 -4.55 16.65 -4.25
C GLN A 170 -4.05 17.53 -3.09
N GLU A 171 -4.22 18.85 -3.27
CA GLU A 171 -4.10 19.84 -2.19
C GLU A 171 -5.43 19.90 -1.42
N VAL A 172 -5.64 18.93 -0.53
CA VAL A 172 -6.85 18.81 0.29
C VAL A 172 -6.56 19.06 1.76
N GLN A 173 -7.47 19.73 2.44
CA GLN A 173 -7.44 19.85 3.90
C GLN A 173 -8.38 18.80 4.49
N ILE A 174 -7.91 18.06 5.49
CA ILE A 174 -8.70 17.06 6.22
C ILE A 174 -8.68 17.45 7.68
N GLU A 175 -9.85 17.45 8.33
CA GLU A 175 -9.94 17.75 9.77
C GLU A 175 -9.11 16.75 10.58
N GLU A 176 -8.32 17.23 11.53
CA GLU A 176 -7.43 16.35 12.32
C GLU A 176 -8.20 15.34 13.19
N SER A 177 -9.44 15.68 13.56
CA SER A 177 -10.37 14.79 14.26
C SER A 177 -10.64 13.49 13.49
N VAL A 178 -10.57 13.52 12.16
CA VAL A 178 -10.71 12.33 11.30
C VAL A 178 -9.60 11.33 11.62
N PHE A 179 -8.35 11.78 11.65
CA PHE A 179 -7.21 10.90 11.88
C PHE A 179 -7.24 10.33 13.30
N ALA A 180 -7.61 11.15 14.30
CA ALA A 180 -7.80 10.67 15.67
C ALA A 180 -8.88 9.57 15.76
N HIS A 181 -10.04 9.81 15.14
CA HIS A 181 -11.15 8.86 15.11
C HIS A 181 -10.75 7.49 14.52
N TYR A 182 -10.08 7.50 13.38
CA TYR A 182 -9.67 6.25 12.71
C TYR A 182 -8.44 5.59 13.33
N ALA A 183 -7.59 6.34 14.02
CA ALA A 183 -6.53 5.76 14.83
C ALA A 183 -7.10 4.96 16.02
N ASP A 184 -8.15 5.49 16.67
CA ASP A 184 -8.86 4.78 17.74
C ASP A 184 -9.68 3.58 17.23
N SER A 185 -10.07 3.61 15.95
CA SER A 185 -10.89 2.57 15.29
C SER A 185 -10.08 1.65 14.38
N ILE A 186 -8.77 1.50 14.62
CA ILE A 186 -7.85 0.85 13.66
C ILE A 186 -8.23 -0.61 13.33
N ILE A 187 -8.77 -1.34 14.31
CA ILE A 187 -9.19 -2.74 14.15
C ILE A 187 -10.38 -2.86 13.19
N SER A 188 -11.33 -1.92 13.24
CA SER A 188 -12.56 -1.97 12.42
C SER A 188 -12.43 -1.28 11.06
N THR A 189 -11.41 -0.44 10.88
CA THR A 189 -11.23 0.38 9.66
C THR A 189 -10.68 -0.42 8.47
N GLY A 190 -9.86 -1.45 8.75
CA GLY A 190 -9.20 -2.26 7.74
C GLY A 190 -7.88 -1.65 7.25
N PRO A 191 -6.86 -2.49 6.99
CA PRO A 191 -5.47 -2.05 6.84
C PRO A 191 -5.22 -1.16 5.61
N TYR A 192 -5.98 -1.37 4.52
CA TYR A 192 -5.88 -0.54 3.32
C TYR A 192 -6.30 0.91 3.57
N VAL A 193 -7.47 1.11 4.19
CA VAL A 193 -8.00 2.44 4.51
C VAL A 193 -7.11 3.12 5.55
N THR A 194 -6.70 2.39 6.59
CA THR A 194 -5.78 2.92 7.60
C THR A 194 -4.46 3.40 6.98
N ALA A 195 -3.88 2.65 6.05
CA ALA A 195 -2.65 3.05 5.36
C ALA A 195 -2.83 4.35 4.55
N LEU A 196 -3.96 4.50 3.84
CA LEU A 196 -4.27 5.73 3.11
C LEU A 196 -4.44 6.92 4.05
N LEU A 197 -5.07 6.73 5.21
CA LEU A 197 -5.25 7.79 6.22
C LEU A 197 -3.92 8.18 6.87
N ILE A 198 -3.04 7.22 7.14
CA ILE A 198 -1.65 7.49 7.59
C ILE A 198 -0.96 8.36 6.55
N GLU A 199 -1.00 7.97 5.28
CA GLU A 199 -0.36 8.70 4.18
C GLU A 199 -0.92 10.13 4.03
N LEU A 200 -2.25 10.29 4.10
CA LEU A 200 -2.94 11.58 4.07
C LEU A 200 -2.53 12.46 5.25
N SER A 201 -2.42 11.91 6.46
CA SER A 201 -2.06 12.67 7.67
C SER A 201 -0.64 13.25 7.64
N ARG A 202 0.27 12.70 6.84
CA ARG A 202 1.65 13.23 6.69
C ARG A 202 1.69 14.65 6.10
N ARG A 203 0.60 15.07 5.44
CA ARG A 203 0.43 16.39 4.83
C ARG A 203 -0.29 17.39 5.74
N THR A 204 -0.59 17.02 6.97
CA THR A 204 -1.29 17.87 7.95
C THR A 204 -0.42 18.07 9.19
N ASN A 205 -0.92 18.79 10.21
CA ASN A 205 -0.22 18.94 11.49
C ASN A 205 -0.56 17.82 12.50
N PHE A 206 -1.28 16.77 12.07
CA PHE A 206 -1.65 15.66 12.93
C PHE A 206 -0.42 14.93 13.49
N ASP A 207 -0.43 14.62 14.79
CA ASP A 207 0.68 13.90 15.43
C ASP A 207 0.72 12.43 14.97
N SER A 208 1.63 12.13 14.04
CA SER A 208 1.86 10.78 13.52
C SER A 208 2.16 9.72 14.59
N ARG A 209 2.59 10.11 15.81
CA ARG A 209 2.85 9.18 16.91
C ARG A 209 1.61 8.40 17.31
N VAL A 210 0.43 8.99 17.18
CA VAL A 210 -0.85 8.34 17.51
C VAL A 210 -1.02 7.06 16.67
N TRP A 211 -0.66 7.08 15.38
CA TRP A 211 -0.71 5.88 14.54
C TRP A 211 0.22 4.77 15.02
N PHE A 212 1.45 5.12 15.41
CA PHE A 212 2.40 4.14 15.95
C PHE A 212 1.89 3.52 17.25
N GLU A 213 1.43 4.35 18.18
CA GLU A 213 0.92 3.90 19.48
C GLU A 213 -0.25 2.94 19.29
N ARG A 214 -1.22 3.28 18.42
CA ARG A 214 -2.38 2.43 18.13
C ARG A 214 -2.03 1.14 17.40
N ILE A 215 -1.13 1.14 16.42
CA ILE A 215 -0.69 -0.11 15.76
C ILE A 215 0.06 -1.00 16.75
N LEU A 216 0.95 -0.44 17.58
CA LEU A 216 1.71 -1.20 18.57
C LEU A 216 0.83 -1.80 19.67
N GLU A 217 -0.25 -1.13 20.07
CA GLU A 217 -1.26 -1.67 20.99
C GLU A 217 -1.98 -2.90 20.42
N VAL A 218 -2.26 -2.90 19.11
CA VAL A 218 -3.01 -3.96 18.44
C VAL A 218 -2.11 -5.13 18.01
N PHE A 219 -0.85 -4.87 17.69
CA PHE A 219 0.11 -5.86 17.18
C PHE A 219 0.14 -7.19 17.95
N PRO A 220 0.16 -7.23 19.30
CA PRO A 220 0.21 -8.48 20.07
C PRO A 220 -1.10 -9.29 20.03
N THR A 221 -2.21 -8.66 19.62
CA THR A 221 -3.54 -9.26 19.64
C THR A 221 -3.92 -9.93 18.32
N ILE A 222 -3.17 -9.66 17.25
CA ILE A 222 -3.47 -10.15 15.92
C ILE A 222 -2.90 -11.54 15.68
N SER A 223 -3.73 -12.38 15.05
CA SER A 223 -3.36 -13.73 14.65
C SER A 223 -2.84 -13.80 13.21
N ASP A 224 -3.47 -13.09 12.27
CA ASP A 224 -3.06 -13.00 10.86
C ASP A 224 -2.40 -11.63 10.56
N PRO A 225 -1.12 -11.57 10.20
CA PRO A 225 -0.44 -10.30 9.94
C PRO A 225 -1.07 -9.50 8.80
N LEU A 226 -1.89 -10.11 7.92
CA LEU A 226 -2.61 -9.36 6.88
C LEU A 226 -3.48 -8.25 7.44
N ASP A 227 -4.05 -8.43 8.63
CA ASP A 227 -4.94 -7.46 9.27
C ASP A 227 -4.23 -6.13 9.59
N LEU A 228 -2.89 -6.11 9.58
CA LEU A 228 -2.06 -4.92 9.81
C LEU A 228 -1.04 -4.64 8.72
N THR A 229 -0.94 -5.46 7.68
CA THR A 229 0.22 -5.43 6.78
C THR A 229 0.37 -4.07 6.11
N LEU A 230 -0.68 -3.56 5.46
CA LEU A 230 -0.62 -2.30 4.72
C LEU A 230 -0.47 -1.08 5.63
N SER A 231 -1.16 -1.05 6.77
CA SER A 231 -1.03 0.05 7.74
C SER A 231 0.36 0.08 8.38
N THR A 232 0.94 -1.09 8.65
CA THR A 232 2.30 -1.23 9.16
C THR A 232 3.33 -0.78 8.12
N TYR A 233 3.15 -1.15 6.84
CA TYR A 233 4.02 -0.70 5.75
C TYR A 233 4.08 0.83 5.65
N ALA A 234 2.92 1.49 5.77
CA ALA A 234 2.84 2.94 5.80
C ALA A 234 3.56 3.56 7.02
N LEU A 235 3.73 2.86 8.14
CA LEU A 235 4.51 3.39 9.27
C LEU A 235 6.00 3.05 9.20
N LEU A 236 6.37 1.92 8.58
CA LEU A 236 7.75 1.48 8.46
C LEU A 236 8.58 2.36 7.49
N ASN A 237 7.93 2.94 6.47
CA ASN A 237 8.55 3.85 5.53
C ASN A 237 7.59 5.04 5.21
N ASP A 238 8.00 6.24 5.60
CA ASP A 238 7.25 7.49 5.39
C ASP A 238 7.21 7.97 3.94
N GLN A 239 8.10 7.44 3.09
CA GLN A 239 8.10 7.66 1.64
C GLN A 239 7.31 6.59 0.88
N TRP A 240 6.96 5.48 1.54
CA TRP A 240 6.12 4.46 0.93
C TRP A 240 4.68 4.99 0.78
N VAL A 241 4.11 4.74 -0.39
CA VAL A 241 2.76 5.17 -0.77
C VAL A 241 1.96 3.96 -1.23
N MET A 242 0.65 3.99 -1.00
CA MET A 242 -0.23 2.90 -1.41
C MET A 242 -0.27 2.74 -2.95
N PRO A 243 -0.05 1.53 -3.51
CA PRO A 243 -0.16 1.31 -4.95
C PRO A 243 -1.60 1.49 -5.51
N TRP A 244 -1.70 1.81 -6.81
CA TRP A 244 -2.94 2.10 -7.57
C TRP A 244 -3.63 0.91 -8.25
#